data_AF-A0A924IKQ0-F1
#
_entry.id   AF-A0A924IKQ0-F1
#
_cell.length_a   1.000
_cell.length_b   1.000
_cell.length_c   1.000
_cell.angle_alpha   90.00
_cell.angle_beta   90.00
_cell.angle_gamma   90.00
#
_symmetry.space_group_name_H-M   'P 1'
#
loop_
_entity.id
_entity.type
_entity.pdbx_description
1 polymer ?
#
loop_
_entity_poly.entity_id
_entity_poly.type
_entity_poly.pdbx_seq_one_letter_code
_entity_poly.pdbx_strand_id
1 'polypeptide(L)'
;MKYAFLFLALSFSFSTLSLANTINSFNDSQAIATIAQFMNDNAEDMPVSVAMTDKKLKLKDSSTCTTVTSAEVLSVVETAIKSVLRLYPDEELPIEEALTDLTDYVGPGPLKKCNVVQINNHKNITSVYFFDSQDKVHVKVDTITLTQ
;
A
#
# COMPACT_ATOMS: atom_id res chain seq x y z
N MET A 1 58.45 -2.57 26.30
CA MET A 1 57.20 -1.80 26.49
C MET A 1 57.18 -0.72 25.42
N LYS A 2 56.18 -0.44 24.58
CA LYS A 2 54.79 -0.88 24.34
C LYS A 2 54.45 -0.39 22.91
N TYR A 3 53.49 -1.05 22.26
CA TYR A 3 53.00 -0.89 20.87
C TYR A 3 52.35 0.46 20.52
N ALA A 4 52.28 0.77 19.21
CA ALA A 4 51.07 1.14 18.43
C ALA A 4 51.52 1.88 17.14
N PHE A 5 51.39 1.38 15.89
CA PHE A 5 50.20 1.05 15.09
C PHE A 5 49.06 2.09 15.19
N LEU A 6 48.93 2.94 14.17
CA LEU A 6 47.67 3.60 13.79
C LEU A 6 47.70 3.75 12.25
N PHE A 7 47.29 2.72 11.52
CA PHE A 7 45.97 2.55 10.90
C PHE A 7 45.52 3.73 10.03
N LEU A 8 45.80 3.60 8.73
CA LEU A 8 45.13 4.28 7.64
C LEU A 8 43.64 3.88 7.68
N ALA A 9 42.75 4.80 8.07
CA ALA A 9 41.32 4.58 7.94
C ALA A 9 40.95 4.72 6.46
N LEU A 10 40.89 3.59 5.75
CA LEU A 10 40.13 3.48 4.50
C LEU A 10 38.66 3.69 4.85
N SER A 11 38.17 4.91 4.64
CA SER A 11 36.74 5.17 4.52
C SER A 11 36.24 4.45 3.26
N PHE A 12 35.88 3.18 3.41
CA PHE A 12 34.96 2.52 2.49
C PHE A 12 33.63 3.26 2.63
N SER A 13 33.42 4.24 1.75
CA SER A 13 32.09 4.68 1.39
C SER A 13 31.38 3.46 0.81
N PHE A 14 30.63 2.76 1.65
CA PHE A 14 29.63 1.82 1.19
C PHE A 14 28.58 2.66 0.46
N SER A 15 28.79 2.84 -0.84
CA SER A 15 27.72 3.16 -1.76
C SER A 15 26.80 1.94 -1.72
N THR A 16 25.85 1.91 -0.79
CA THR A 16 24.64 1.12 -0.99
C THR A 16 23.99 1.74 -2.22
N LEU A 17 24.34 1.20 -3.41
CA LEU A 17 23.39 1.21 -4.51
C LEU A 17 22.15 0.57 -3.91
N SER A 18 21.20 1.42 -3.52
CA SER A 18 19.81 1.03 -3.43
C SER A 18 19.49 0.52 -4.83
N LEU A 19 19.66 -0.78 -5.03
CA LEU A 19 19.09 -1.45 -6.18
C LEU A 19 17.61 -1.11 -6.04
N ALA A 20 17.08 -0.27 -6.94
CA ALA A 20 15.67 0.01 -6.97
C ALA A 20 14.98 -1.36 -7.14
N ASN A 21 14.47 -1.91 -6.03
CA ASN A 21 13.75 -3.15 -6.06
C ASN A 21 12.55 -2.88 -6.96
N THR A 22 12.53 -3.52 -8.13
CA THR A 22 11.41 -3.34 -9.05
C THR A 22 10.27 -4.19 -8.51
N ILE A 23 9.39 -3.57 -7.72
CA ILE A 23 8.23 -4.21 -7.12
C ILE A 23 7.14 -4.24 -8.19
N ASN A 24 6.80 -5.44 -8.68
CA ASN A 24 5.77 -5.65 -9.71
C ASN A 24 4.49 -6.29 -9.14
N SER A 25 4.58 -6.83 -7.92
CA SER A 25 3.49 -7.38 -7.12
C SER A 25 3.69 -7.04 -5.65
N PHE A 26 2.62 -7.04 -4.87
CA PHE A 26 2.72 -6.89 -3.41
C PHE A 26 3.59 -7.97 -2.78
N ASN A 27 3.65 -9.16 -3.36
CA ASN A 27 4.50 -10.24 -2.85
C ASN A 27 6.00 -10.00 -3.09
N ASP A 28 6.36 -9.01 -3.91
CA ASP A 28 7.76 -8.62 -4.12
C ASP A 28 8.28 -7.74 -2.96
N SER A 29 7.39 -7.27 -2.07
CA SER A 29 7.72 -6.54 -0.84
C SER A 29 7.11 -7.23 0.38
N GLN A 30 7.97 -7.65 1.31
CA GLN A 30 7.51 -8.23 2.57
C GLN A 30 6.69 -7.22 3.38
N ALA A 31 7.10 -5.95 3.39
CA ALA A 31 6.41 -4.91 4.14
C ALA A 31 4.99 -4.66 3.60
N ILE A 32 4.83 -4.56 2.28
CA ILE A 32 3.51 -4.41 1.64
C ILE A 32 2.64 -5.63 1.92
N ALA A 33 3.18 -6.83 1.75
CA ALA A 33 2.44 -8.08 1.98
C ALA A 33 1.97 -8.21 3.44
N THR A 34 2.82 -7.90 4.42
CA THR A 34 2.47 -7.93 5.84
C THR A 34 1.35 -6.94 6.18
N ILE A 35 1.44 -5.70 5.70
CA ILE A 35 0.38 -4.70 5.92
C ILE A 35 -0.92 -5.13 5.25
N ALA A 36 -0.88 -5.57 3.99
CA ALA A 36 -2.07 -5.99 3.26
C ALA A 36 -2.75 -7.20 3.93
N GLN A 37 -1.97 -8.16 4.43
CA GLN A 37 -2.46 -9.32 5.15
C GLN A 37 -3.10 -8.90 6.48
N PHE A 38 -2.42 -8.06 7.28
CA PHE A 38 -2.94 -7.55 8.54
C PHE A 38 -4.29 -6.83 8.35
N MET A 39 -4.37 -5.96 7.34
CA MET A 39 -5.59 -5.24 7.01
C MET A 39 -6.73 -6.19 6.58
N ASN A 40 -6.40 -7.26 5.85
CA ASN A 40 -7.38 -8.27 5.43
C ASN A 40 -7.83 -9.18 6.58
N ASP A 41 -6.95 -9.54 7.52
CA ASP A 41 -7.28 -10.41 8.64
C ASP A 41 -8.18 -9.69 9.66
N ASN A 42 -8.00 -8.38 9.82
CA ASN A 42 -8.81 -7.55 10.71
C ASN A 42 -10.01 -6.90 9.99
N ALA A 43 -10.25 -7.26 8.73
CA ALA A 43 -11.32 -6.69 7.91
C ALA A 43 -12.71 -6.84 8.55
N GLU A 44 -13.02 -8.04 9.06
CA GLU A 44 -14.36 -8.36 9.56
C GLU A 44 -14.63 -7.82 10.97
N ASP A 45 -13.57 -7.53 11.72
CA ASP A 45 -13.62 -6.98 13.08
C ASP A 45 -13.72 -5.44 13.10
N MET A 46 -13.69 -4.80 11.93
CA MET A 46 -13.68 -3.35 11.79
C MET A 46 -15.02 -2.77 11.35
N PRO A 47 -15.45 -1.64 11.94
CA PRO A 47 -16.58 -0.87 11.43
C PRO A 47 -16.30 -0.23 10.06
N VAL A 48 -15.03 -0.26 9.62
CA VAL A 48 -14.51 0.07 8.29
C VAL A 48 -13.39 -0.90 7.95
N SER A 49 -13.70 -1.99 7.25
CA SER A 49 -12.68 -2.87 6.67
C SER A 49 -11.95 -2.19 5.53
N VAL A 50 -10.62 -2.24 5.54
CA VAL A 50 -9.81 -1.88 4.38
C VAL A 50 -9.02 -3.08 3.93
N ALA A 51 -9.13 -3.45 2.65
CA ALA A 51 -8.28 -4.48 2.05
C ALA A 51 -7.49 -3.89 0.89
N MET A 52 -6.21 -4.26 0.80
CA MET A 52 -5.31 -3.83 -0.27
C MET A 52 -4.92 -5.02 -1.15
N THR A 53 -5.09 -4.91 -2.47
CA THR A 53 -4.71 -5.98 -3.41
C THR A 53 -4.29 -5.44 -4.77
N ASP A 54 -3.33 -6.14 -5.39
CA ASP A 54 -2.87 -6.03 -6.77
C ASP A 54 -3.60 -6.98 -7.74
N LYS A 55 -4.66 -7.66 -7.28
CA LYS A 55 -5.43 -8.60 -8.10
C LYS A 55 -6.18 -7.87 -9.22
N LYS A 56 -5.96 -8.34 -10.44
CA LYS A 56 -6.62 -7.84 -11.65
C LYS A 56 -8.13 -8.03 -11.58
N LEU A 57 -8.87 -6.92 -11.60
CA LEU A 57 -10.32 -6.91 -11.80
C LEU A 57 -10.64 -6.20 -13.11
N LYS A 58 -11.55 -6.79 -13.88
CA LYS A 58 -12.15 -6.09 -15.03
C LYS A 58 -13.26 -5.20 -14.52
N LEU A 59 -13.08 -3.89 -14.60
CA LEU A 59 -14.20 -2.97 -14.43
C LEU A 59 -15.17 -3.11 -15.60
N LYS A 60 -16.46 -3.20 -15.28
CA LYS A 60 -17.53 -3.23 -16.28
C LYS A 60 -17.82 -1.84 -16.86
N ASP A 61 -17.52 -0.78 -16.11
CA ASP A 61 -17.74 0.60 -16.51
C ASP A 61 -16.66 1.50 -15.91
N SER A 62 -15.85 2.13 -16.77
CA SER A 62 -14.80 3.07 -16.37
C SER A 62 -15.20 4.54 -16.57
N SER A 63 -16.44 4.82 -16.96
CA SER A 63 -16.91 6.18 -17.27
C SER A 63 -16.96 7.10 -16.04
N THR A 64 -17.00 6.52 -14.85
CA THR A 64 -17.00 7.23 -13.55
C THR A 64 -15.60 7.43 -12.97
N CYS A 65 -14.55 6.98 -13.67
CA CYS A 65 -13.19 7.05 -13.17
C CYS A 65 -12.56 8.43 -13.43
N THR A 66 -11.85 8.95 -12.44
CA THR A 66 -11.07 10.20 -12.56
C THR A 66 -9.59 9.89 -12.68
N THR A 67 -8.84 10.74 -13.37
CA THR A 67 -7.38 10.63 -13.37
C THR A 67 -6.82 11.22 -12.08
N VAL A 68 -5.87 10.52 -11.46
CA VAL A 68 -5.21 10.91 -10.21
C VAL A 68 -3.70 10.74 -10.32
N THR A 69 -2.98 11.47 -9.48
CA THR A 69 -1.53 11.36 -9.34
C THR A 69 -1.14 10.24 -8.38
N SER A 70 0.10 9.74 -8.47
CA SER A 70 0.63 8.75 -7.52
C SER A 70 0.58 9.25 -6.07
N ALA A 71 0.80 10.55 -5.85
CA ALA A 71 0.69 11.16 -4.52
C ALA A 71 -0.72 11.04 -3.93
N GLU A 72 -1.76 11.19 -4.75
CA GLU A 72 -3.14 10.99 -4.30
C GLU A 72 -3.44 9.52 -3.99
N VAL A 73 -2.86 8.58 -4.74
CA VAL A 73 -2.97 7.13 -4.44
C VAL A 73 -2.34 6.82 -3.09
N LEU A 74 -1.09 7.25 -2.89
CA LEU A 74 -0.36 7.03 -1.65
C LEU A 74 -1.07 7.67 -0.45
N SER A 75 -1.61 8.87 -0.61
CA SER A 75 -2.38 9.55 0.44
C SER A 75 -3.63 8.77 0.86
N VAL A 76 -4.35 8.18 -0.09
CA VAL A 76 -5.52 7.33 0.19
C VAL A 76 -5.10 6.06 0.92
N VAL A 77 -4.04 5.39 0.45
CA VAL A 77 -3.53 4.15 1.06
C VAL A 77 -3.03 4.39 2.48
N GLU A 78 -2.21 5.43 2.68
CA GLU A 78 -1.68 5.83 3.99
C GLU A 78 -2.82 6.14 4.97
N THR A 79 -3.84 6.88 4.53
CA THR A 79 -5.02 7.17 5.36
C THR A 79 -5.72 5.89 5.79
N ALA A 80 -5.83 4.93 4.86
CA ALA A 80 -6.49 3.66 5.12
C ALA A 80 -5.68 2.80 6.11
N ILE A 81 -4.36 2.68 5.92
CA ILE A 81 -3.43 2.02 6.86
C ILE A 81 -3.55 2.65 8.26
N LYS A 82 -3.46 3.99 8.35
CA LYS A 82 -3.58 4.71 9.64
C LYS A 82 -4.93 4.51 10.32
N SER A 83 -6.01 4.39 9.55
CA SER A 83 -7.34 4.14 10.11
C SER A 83 -7.42 2.77 10.79
N VAL A 84 -6.77 1.77 10.19
CA VAL A 84 -6.67 0.41 10.74
C VAL A 84 -5.83 0.43 12.02
N LEU A 85 -4.66 1.06 11.98
CA LEU A 85 -3.73 1.09 13.12
C LEU A 85 -4.23 1.83 14.35
N ARG A 86 -5.15 2.78 14.19
CA ARG A 86 -5.80 3.43 15.35
C ARG A 86 -6.53 2.43 16.24
N LEU A 87 -6.96 1.30 15.70
CA LEU A 87 -7.61 0.24 16.46
C LEU A 87 -6.62 -0.79 17.03
N TYR A 88 -5.37 -0.77 16.57
CA TYR A 88 -4.30 -1.69 16.98
C TYR A 88 -2.99 -0.92 17.26
N PRO A 89 -2.95 -0.06 18.30
CA PRO A 89 -1.80 0.81 18.58
C PRO A 89 -0.56 0.05 19.06
N ASP A 90 -0.73 -1.18 19.54
CA ASP A 90 0.34 -2.02 20.10
C ASP A 90 0.99 -2.94 19.05
N GLU A 91 0.49 -2.96 17.81
CA GLU A 91 1.02 -3.79 16.73
C GLU A 91 2.24 -3.14 16.06
N GLU A 92 3.37 -3.85 16.07
CA GLU A 92 4.60 -3.42 15.41
C GLU A 92 4.59 -3.83 13.92
N LEU A 93 4.09 -2.95 13.06
CA LEU A 93 4.04 -3.19 11.61
C LEU A 93 5.07 -2.35 10.83
N PRO A 94 5.62 -2.86 9.71
CA PRO A 94 6.65 -2.18 8.91
C PRO A 94 6.05 -1.08 7.99
N ILE A 95 5.42 -0.07 8.58
CA ILE A 95 4.62 0.93 7.84
C ILE A 95 5.48 1.83 6.95
N GLU A 96 6.59 2.34 7.48
CA GLU A 96 7.47 3.26 6.74
C GLU A 96 8.10 2.58 5.53
N GLU A 97 8.52 1.33 5.69
CA GLU A 97 9.02 0.48 4.62
C GLU A 97 7.91 0.18 3.60
N ALA A 98 6.70 -0.17 4.05
CA ALA A 98 5.57 -0.43 3.16
C ALA A 98 5.18 0.80 2.33
N LEU A 99 5.19 2.01 2.90
CA LEU A 99 4.88 3.24 2.17
C LEU A 99 5.96 3.60 1.14
N THR A 100 7.22 3.33 1.47
CA THR A 100 8.35 3.51 0.54
C THR A 100 8.22 2.53 -0.63
N ASP A 101 8.01 1.26 -0.33
CA ASP A 101 7.81 0.20 -1.32
C ASP A 101 6.56 0.43 -2.18
N LEU A 102 5.48 0.97 -1.61
CA LEU A 102 4.27 1.35 -2.34
C LEU A 102 4.54 2.49 -3.33
N THR A 103 5.45 3.40 -2.99
CA THR A 103 5.84 4.49 -3.90
C THR A 103 6.52 3.92 -5.14
N ASP A 104 7.43 2.96 -4.96
CA ASP A 104 8.12 2.27 -6.04
C ASP A 104 7.15 1.41 -6.87
N TYR A 105 6.20 0.73 -6.21
CA TYR A 105 5.19 -0.11 -6.85
C TYR A 105 4.17 0.70 -7.69
N VAL A 106 3.68 1.84 -7.19
CA VAL A 106 2.71 2.69 -7.90
C VAL A 106 3.37 3.37 -9.11
N GLY A 107 4.64 3.78 -8.95
CA GLY A 107 5.41 4.42 -10.02
C GLY A 107 4.90 5.82 -10.40
N PRO A 108 5.49 6.44 -11.43
CA PRO A 108 5.31 7.87 -11.75
C PRO A 108 4.10 8.20 -12.64
N GLY A 109 3.28 7.21 -13.03
CA GLY A 109 2.22 7.40 -14.01
C GLY A 109 0.93 8.00 -13.42
N PRO A 110 0.12 8.74 -14.21
CA PRO A 110 -1.24 9.03 -13.80
C PRO A 110 -2.05 7.73 -13.74
N LEU A 111 -2.74 7.51 -12.62
CA LEU A 111 -3.61 6.36 -12.42
C LEU A 111 -5.07 6.78 -12.63
N LYS A 112 -5.94 5.82 -12.96
CA LYS A 112 -7.38 6.04 -12.94
C LYS A 112 -7.94 5.62 -11.58
N LYS A 113 -8.60 6.52 -10.87
CA LYS A 113 -9.35 6.25 -9.64
C LYS A 113 -10.82 6.00 -9.96
N CYS A 114 -11.37 4.88 -9.51
CA CYS A 114 -12.79 4.56 -9.67
C CYS A 114 -13.38 4.21 -8.31
N ASN A 115 -14.57 4.75 -8.00
CA ASN A 115 -15.30 4.40 -6.77
C ASN A 115 -16.47 3.49 -7.14
N VAL A 116 -16.59 2.35 -6.48
CA VAL A 116 -17.71 1.42 -6.63
C VAL A 116 -18.34 1.23 -5.26
N VAL A 117 -19.64 1.47 -5.17
CA VAL A 117 -20.40 1.23 -3.93
C VAL A 117 -21.22 -0.04 -4.11
N GLN A 118 -21.05 -1.01 -3.22
CA GLN A 118 -21.83 -2.23 -3.14
C GLN A 118 -22.60 -2.24 -1.82
N ILE A 119 -23.92 -2.19 -1.91
CA ILE A 119 -24.80 -2.19 -0.74
C ILE A 119 -25.51 -3.54 -0.68
N ASN A 120 -25.46 -4.20 0.47
CA ASN A 120 -26.33 -5.33 0.78
C ASN A 120 -27.02 -5.12 2.14
N ASN A 121 -27.86 -6.07 2.56
CA ASN A 121 -28.71 -5.94 3.75
C ASN A 121 -27.95 -5.82 5.08
N HIS A 122 -26.65 -6.10 5.12
CA HIS A 122 -25.85 -6.11 6.36
C HIS A 122 -24.65 -5.16 6.31
N LYS A 123 -24.22 -4.76 5.11
CA LYS A 123 -23.03 -3.94 4.91
C LYS A 123 -23.13 -3.05 3.67
N ASN A 124 -22.56 -1.87 3.80
CA ASN A 124 -22.23 -0.97 2.72
C ASN A 124 -20.71 -1.04 2.47
N ILE A 125 -20.30 -1.49 1.29
CA ILE A 125 -18.91 -1.58 0.89
C ILE A 125 -18.63 -0.49 -0.13
N THR A 126 -17.76 0.46 0.20
CA THR A 126 -17.18 1.39 -0.78
C THR A 126 -15.81 0.89 -1.17
N SER A 127 -15.63 0.51 -2.43
CA SER A 127 -14.35 0.11 -3.00
C SER A 127 -13.78 1.26 -3.83
N VAL A 128 -12.56 1.68 -3.52
CA VAL A 128 -11.76 2.57 -4.35
C VAL A 128 -10.74 1.74 -5.12
N TYR A 129 -10.72 1.88 -6.43
CA TYR A 129 -9.80 1.18 -7.31
C TYR A 129 -8.88 2.17 -8.00
N PHE A 130 -7.59 1.83 -8.11
CA PHE A 130 -6.59 2.56 -8.86
C PHE A 130 -6.04 1.69 -9.99
N PHE A 131 -6.14 2.15 -11.23
CA PHE A 131 -5.70 1.43 -12.43
C PHE A 131 -4.52 2.12 -13.11
N ASP A 132 -3.62 1.35 -13.69
CA ASP A 132 -2.63 1.87 -14.64
C ASP A 132 -3.23 2.15 -16.02
N SER A 133 -2.36 2.61 -16.92
CA SER A 133 -2.63 2.79 -18.34
C SER A 133 -2.96 1.49 -19.10
N GLN A 134 -2.75 0.32 -18.48
CA GLN A 134 -3.09 -1.01 -19.02
C GLN A 134 -4.39 -1.57 -18.42
N ASP A 135 -5.15 -0.73 -17.69
CA ASP A 135 -6.36 -1.10 -16.94
C ASP A 135 -6.15 -2.27 -15.96
N LYS A 136 -4.92 -2.43 -15.45
CA LYS A 136 -4.61 -3.35 -14.35
C LYS A 136 -4.84 -2.63 -13.03
N VAL A 137 -5.50 -3.31 -12.10
CA VAL A 137 -5.61 -2.83 -10.71
C VAL A 137 -4.21 -2.79 -10.12
N HIS A 138 -3.77 -1.60 -9.73
CA HIS A 138 -2.56 -1.41 -8.92
C HIS A 138 -2.93 -1.54 -7.45
N VAL A 139 -3.95 -0.80 -7.03
CA VAL A 139 -4.36 -0.75 -5.63
C VAL A 139 -5.87 -0.75 -5.57
N LYS A 140 -6.42 -1.62 -4.73
CA LYS A 140 -7.80 -1.57 -4.27
C LYS A 140 -7.80 -1.16 -2.80
N VAL A 141 -8.76 -0.36 -2.38
CA VAL A 141 -8.99 0.02 -0.98
C VAL A 141 -10.48 -0.16 -0.72
N ASP A 142 -10.84 -1.17 0.06
CA ASP A 142 -12.22 -1.33 0.53
C ASP A 142 -12.51 -0.48 1.76
N THR A 143 -13.78 -0.19 2.01
CA THR A 143 -14.29 0.52 3.19
C THR A 143 -15.65 -0.11 3.48
N ILE A 144 -15.73 -0.99 4.49
CA ILE A 144 -16.96 -1.73 4.82
C ILE A 144 -17.63 -1.12 6.05
N THR A 145 -18.80 -0.52 5.89
CA THR A 145 -19.64 -0.01 6.99
C THR A 145 -20.82 -0.94 7.25
N LEU A 146 -21.04 -1.35 8.50
CA LEU A 146 -22.24 -2.12 8.87
C LEU A 146 -23.49 -1.24 8.83
N THR A 147 -24.57 -1.73 8.24
CA THR A 147 -25.87 -1.05 8.26
C THR A 147 -26.54 -1.27 9.62
N GLN A 148 -26.88 -0.17 10.31
CA GLN A 148 -27.64 -0.18 11.57
C GLN A 148 -29.08 -0.65 11.38
#